data_AF-A0A6B9T902-F1
#
_entry.id   AF-A0A6B9T902-F1
#
_cell.length_a   1.000
_cell.length_b   1.000
_cell.length_c   1.000
_cell.angle_alpha   90.00
_cell.angle_beta   90.00
_cell.angle_gamma   90.00
#
_symmetry.space_group_name_H-M   'P 1'
#
loop_
_entity.id
_entity.type
_entity.pdbx_description
1 polymer ?
#
loop_
_entity_poly.entity_id
_entity_poly.type
_entity_poly.pdbx_seq_one_letter_code
_entity_poly.pdbx_strand_id
1 'polypeptide(L)'
;MTRFADQEAREAFKQRFMRLSDAHEHLMPYVAETVLSQPGYVDGHHIHTICETVEAFLQSDMRGLMVSMPPRHMKSTIISESLPAWWLSRNPQGEVIIASYNQTQARKMSRACRQRFDGEMHRMIFGKTQFGIDAADEFQIQGKQNGRPSLIAAGVGAGLTGSGGDLIIIDDPVKDREEANSETMRDKVYDWYTSVASTRLSPGGHIILVMTRWHHDDIAGRILNDDADHWQILNLPAISDTGGALWPERFSVDVLLEKRAAMGSRDFEALYQGRPTPLEGGMFKRDWIRYDAPMTGQRITRCRYWDKAATAGGGDWTVGALMSMQDGRYCIEDIVRLQGSPYDVQQTIRRTAERDGPSVRIRMEQEPGSSGVDVIDHYAREVLVGYDFRADKVTGDKALRAGTMAAAMECGNLWIARGAWNRELVDELLEFPLGSHDDQVDACSGAFRELAGNQSSTNFYVF
;
A
#
# COMPACT_ATOMS: atom_id res chain seq x y z
N MET A 1 -48.99 13.49 -42.03
CA MET A 1 -47.66 12.86 -41.85
C MET A 1 -46.53 13.89 -41.79
N THR A 2 -46.47 14.89 -42.66
CA THR A 2 -45.39 15.91 -42.70
C THR A 2 -45.30 16.85 -41.48
N ARG A 3 -46.42 17.21 -40.83
CA ARG A 3 -46.40 18.05 -39.60
C ARG A 3 -45.89 17.33 -38.35
N PHE A 4 -46.10 16.01 -38.25
CA PHE A 4 -45.64 15.21 -37.10
C PHE A 4 -44.13 14.96 -37.18
N ALA A 5 -43.60 14.70 -38.37
CA ALA A 5 -42.14 14.55 -38.59
C ALA A 5 -41.37 15.86 -38.32
N ASP A 6 -41.93 17.03 -38.65
CA ASP A 6 -41.33 18.34 -38.33
C ASP A 6 -41.35 18.62 -36.81
N GLN A 7 -42.38 18.14 -36.10
CA GLN A 7 -42.47 18.30 -34.66
C GLN A 7 -41.46 17.40 -33.92
N GLU A 8 -41.30 16.15 -34.34
CA GLU A 8 -40.29 15.23 -33.78
C GLU A 8 -38.86 15.72 -34.06
N ALA A 9 -38.58 16.21 -35.28
CA ALA A 9 -37.26 16.76 -35.61
C ALA A 9 -36.92 18.01 -34.78
N ARG A 10 -37.89 18.90 -34.54
CA ARG A 10 -37.72 20.08 -33.67
C ARG A 10 -37.48 19.69 -32.22
N GLU A 11 -38.19 18.68 -31.73
CA GLU A 11 -38.03 18.22 -30.35
C GLU A 11 -36.66 17.54 -30.15
N ALA A 12 -36.25 16.70 -31.09
CA ALA A 12 -34.91 16.11 -31.09
C ALA A 12 -33.80 17.17 -31.16
N PHE A 13 -33.99 18.21 -31.97
CA PHE A 13 -33.05 19.34 -32.04
C PHE A 13 -32.97 20.09 -30.70
N LYS A 14 -34.11 20.39 -30.07
CA LYS A 14 -34.15 21.04 -28.75
C LYS A 14 -33.44 20.21 -27.69
N GLN A 15 -33.74 18.91 -27.61
CA GLN A 15 -33.09 18.01 -26.66
C GLN A 15 -31.58 17.92 -26.89
N ARG A 16 -31.15 17.89 -28.16
CA ARG A 16 -29.72 17.92 -28.50
C ARG A 16 -29.07 19.22 -28.06
N PHE A 17 -29.71 20.36 -28.31
CA PHE A 17 -29.21 21.66 -27.90
C PHE A 17 -29.08 21.77 -26.37
N MET A 18 -30.11 21.34 -25.62
CA MET A 18 -30.07 21.32 -24.15
C MET A 18 -28.90 20.48 -23.63
N ARG A 19 -28.72 19.25 -24.13
CA ARG A 19 -27.60 18.39 -23.73
C ARG A 19 -26.23 19.01 -23.99
N LEU A 20 -26.04 19.66 -25.14
CA LEU A 20 -24.78 20.33 -25.46
C LEU A 20 -24.55 21.56 -24.57
N SER A 21 -25.63 22.29 -24.25
CA SER A 21 -25.57 23.41 -23.30
C SER A 21 -25.21 22.93 -21.89
N ASP A 22 -25.80 21.83 -21.42
CA ASP A 22 -25.47 21.27 -20.11
C ASP A 22 -24.02 20.77 -20.08
N ALA A 23 -23.54 20.17 -21.18
CA ALA A 23 -22.15 19.73 -21.33
C ALA A 23 -21.14 20.89 -21.40
N HIS A 24 -21.59 22.08 -21.78
CA HIS A 24 -20.77 23.29 -21.71
C HIS A 24 -20.58 23.72 -20.24
N GLU A 25 -21.63 23.65 -19.44
CA GLU A 25 -21.63 24.18 -18.07
C GLU A 25 -21.18 23.18 -17.00
N HIS A 26 -21.37 21.88 -17.23
CA HIS A 26 -21.21 20.84 -16.22
C HIS A 26 -20.34 19.68 -16.71
N LEU A 27 -19.53 19.13 -15.81
CA LEU A 27 -18.57 18.07 -16.15
C LEU A 27 -19.27 16.73 -16.44
N MET A 28 -20.32 16.38 -15.69
CA MET A 28 -21.00 15.10 -15.89
C MET A 28 -21.66 15.00 -17.29
N PRO A 29 -22.47 15.98 -17.74
CA PRO A 29 -23.00 15.97 -19.10
C PRO A 29 -21.90 16.00 -20.17
N TYR A 30 -20.77 16.67 -19.92
CA TYR A 30 -19.60 16.62 -20.81
C TYR A 30 -19.02 15.20 -20.94
N VAL A 31 -18.83 14.50 -19.81
CA VAL A 31 -18.36 13.10 -19.81
C VAL A 31 -19.39 12.18 -20.47
N ALA A 32 -20.69 12.41 -20.25
CA ALA A 32 -21.74 11.64 -20.89
C ALA A 32 -21.67 11.75 -22.43
N GLU A 33 -21.53 12.97 -22.94
CA GLU A 33 -21.48 13.22 -24.39
C GLU A 33 -20.15 12.80 -25.03
N THR A 34 -19.02 13.02 -24.37
CA THR A 34 -17.69 12.78 -24.98
C THR A 34 -17.11 11.39 -24.71
N VAL A 35 -17.59 10.69 -23.69
CA VAL A 35 -17.08 9.37 -23.27
C VAL A 35 -18.18 8.31 -23.28
N LEU A 36 -19.24 8.49 -22.50
CA LEU A 36 -20.25 7.43 -22.30
C LEU A 36 -21.12 7.18 -23.54
N SER A 37 -21.22 8.16 -24.44
CA SER A 37 -21.89 7.99 -25.74
C SER A 37 -21.11 7.09 -26.71
N GLN A 38 -19.83 6.83 -26.44
CA GLN A 38 -18.96 6.04 -27.32
C GLN A 38 -19.14 4.53 -27.08
N PRO A 39 -19.06 3.70 -28.14
CA PRO A 39 -19.14 2.25 -27.99
C PRO A 39 -18.09 1.70 -27.02
N GLY A 40 -18.50 0.76 -26.16
CA GLY A 40 -17.60 0.06 -25.23
C GLY A 40 -17.42 0.74 -23.87
N TYR A 41 -18.00 1.93 -23.67
CA TYR A 41 -18.16 2.54 -22.35
C TYR A 41 -19.50 2.14 -21.73
N VAL A 42 -19.51 2.02 -20.41
CA VAL A 42 -20.68 1.69 -19.61
C VAL A 42 -20.82 2.78 -18.56
N ASP A 43 -22.03 3.25 -18.31
CA ASP A 43 -22.27 4.23 -17.24
C ASP A 43 -22.16 3.56 -15.85
N GLY A 44 -22.05 4.36 -14.81
CA GLY A 44 -22.05 3.89 -13.42
C GLY A 44 -22.19 5.06 -12.45
N HIS A 45 -22.90 4.84 -11.33
CA HIS A 45 -23.20 5.90 -10.37
C HIS A 45 -21.95 6.65 -9.86
N HIS A 46 -20.83 5.93 -9.67
CA HIS A 46 -19.55 6.51 -9.26
C HIS A 46 -18.99 7.54 -10.25
N ILE A 47 -19.31 7.44 -11.55
CA ILE A 47 -18.90 8.42 -12.57
C ILE A 47 -19.57 9.76 -12.30
N HIS A 48 -20.87 9.74 -11.99
CA HIS A 48 -21.65 10.93 -11.61
C HIS A 48 -21.10 11.52 -10.31
N THR A 49 -20.87 10.69 -9.30
CA THR A 49 -20.28 11.12 -8.02
C THR A 49 -18.93 11.81 -8.20
N ILE A 50 -18.03 11.27 -9.03
CA ILE A 50 -16.75 11.91 -9.32
C ILE A 50 -16.98 13.28 -9.98
N CYS A 51 -17.79 13.33 -11.03
CA CYS A 51 -17.98 14.56 -11.79
C CYS A 51 -18.60 15.68 -10.94
N GLU A 52 -19.63 15.36 -10.16
CA GLU A 52 -20.28 16.30 -9.25
C GLU A 52 -19.33 16.77 -8.12
N THR A 53 -18.55 15.85 -7.54
CA THR A 53 -17.60 16.18 -6.47
C THR A 53 -16.48 17.07 -6.99
N VAL A 54 -15.91 16.75 -8.15
CA VAL A 54 -14.85 17.54 -8.78
C VAL A 54 -15.36 18.93 -9.13
N GLU A 55 -16.56 19.05 -9.69
CA GLU A 55 -17.13 20.34 -10.05
C GLU A 55 -17.41 21.21 -8.82
N ALA A 56 -17.96 20.63 -7.75
CA ALA A 56 -18.15 21.33 -6.48
C ALA A 56 -16.82 21.75 -5.84
N PHE A 57 -15.80 20.88 -5.90
CA PHE A 57 -14.46 21.17 -5.39
C PHE A 57 -13.82 22.37 -6.10
N LEU A 58 -13.93 22.46 -7.43
CA LEU A 58 -13.39 23.57 -8.23
C LEU A 58 -14.05 24.93 -7.94
N GLN A 59 -15.17 24.94 -7.22
CA GLN A 59 -15.87 26.15 -6.77
C GLN A 59 -15.66 26.43 -5.27
N SER A 60 -14.92 25.58 -4.58
CA SER A 60 -14.68 25.68 -3.13
C SER A 60 -13.40 26.45 -2.81
N ASP A 61 -13.20 26.77 -1.53
CA ASP A 61 -11.94 27.34 -1.03
C ASP A 61 -10.90 26.24 -0.66
N MET A 62 -11.21 24.96 -0.94
CA MET A 62 -10.31 23.84 -0.63
C MET A 62 -9.12 23.85 -1.58
N ARG A 63 -7.92 23.63 -1.03
CA ARG A 63 -6.70 23.57 -1.85
C ARG A 63 -6.62 22.29 -2.65
N GLY A 64 -7.05 21.18 -2.06
CA GLY A 64 -6.86 19.85 -2.63
C GLY A 64 -8.07 18.93 -2.55
N LEU A 65 -8.20 18.04 -3.54
CA LEU A 65 -9.15 16.93 -3.55
C LEU A 65 -8.38 15.62 -3.73
N MET A 66 -8.58 14.68 -2.81
CA MET A 66 -8.11 13.31 -2.96
C MET A 66 -9.23 12.42 -3.48
N VAL A 67 -8.98 11.69 -4.56
CA VAL A 67 -9.90 10.69 -5.11
C VAL A 67 -9.24 9.33 -5.09
N SER A 68 -9.72 8.43 -4.22
CA SER A 68 -9.28 7.04 -4.18
C SER A 68 -10.37 6.09 -4.62
N MET A 69 -10.05 5.21 -5.56
CA MET A 69 -10.96 4.18 -6.06
C MET A 69 -10.23 3.03 -6.75
N PRO A 70 -10.90 1.89 -6.99
CA PRO A 70 -10.25 0.71 -7.53
C PRO A 70 -9.73 0.91 -8.95
N PRO A 71 -8.74 0.11 -9.38
CA PRO A 71 -8.26 0.15 -10.74
C PRO A 71 -9.39 -0.15 -11.73
N ARG A 72 -9.29 0.41 -12.94
CA ARG A 72 -10.26 0.23 -14.03
C ARG A 72 -11.68 0.77 -13.75
N HIS A 73 -11.86 1.70 -12.82
CA HIS A 73 -13.14 2.39 -12.57
C HIS A 73 -13.19 3.80 -13.20
N MET A 74 -12.57 3.97 -14.37
CA MET A 74 -12.58 5.21 -15.18
C MET A 74 -12.01 6.48 -14.53
N LYS A 75 -11.40 6.40 -13.34
CA LYS A 75 -10.82 7.55 -12.62
C LYS A 75 -9.94 8.46 -13.50
N SER A 76 -8.95 7.90 -14.18
CA SER A 76 -8.04 8.66 -15.05
C SER A 76 -8.75 9.20 -16.29
N THR A 77 -9.68 8.43 -16.87
CA THR A 77 -10.48 8.87 -18.03
C THR A 77 -11.29 10.11 -17.70
N ILE A 78 -11.84 10.20 -16.49
CA ILE A 78 -12.63 11.34 -16.04
C ILE A 78 -11.70 12.49 -15.63
N ILE A 79 -10.81 12.25 -14.65
CA ILE A 79 -10.04 13.30 -13.97
C ILE A 79 -8.84 13.76 -14.80
N SER A 80 -8.10 12.85 -15.41
CA SER A 80 -6.82 13.18 -16.07
C SER A 80 -6.94 13.35 -17.59
N GLU A 81 -8.08 12.99 -18.17
CA GLU A 81 -8.28 13.10 -19.61
C GLU A 81 -9.51 13.94 -20.01
N SER A 82 -10.62 13.90 -19.26
CA SER A 82 -11.85 14.62 -19.63
C SER A 82 -11.95 15.98 -18.97
N LEU A 83 -11.73 16.03 -17.66
CA LEU A 83 -11.71 17.26 -16.86
C LEU A 83 -10.76 18.33 -17.44
N PRO A 84 -9.47 18.06 -17.73
CA PRO A 84 -8.58 19.10 -18.24
C PRO A 84 -9.04 19.67 -19.58
N ALA A 85 -9.62 18.84 -20.46
CA ALA A 85 -10.18 19.30 -21.72
C ALA A 85 -11.39 20.23 -21.50
N TRP A 86 -12.31 19.85 -20.62
CA TRP A 86 -13.49 20.66 -20.28
C TRP A 86 -13.09 21.96 -19.56
N TRP A 87 -12.20 21.87 -18.57
CA TRP A 87 -11.77 22.99 -17.75
C TRP A 87 -11.00 24.02 -18.58
N LEU A 88 -10.07 23.60 -19.45
CA LEU A 88 -9.34 24.52 -20.32
C LEU A 88 -10.23 25.22 -21.35
N SER A 89 -11.28 24.56 -21.85
CA SER A 89 -12.24 25.21 -22.75
C SER A 89 -13.04 26.32 -22.08
N ARG A 90 -13.31 26.19 -20.77
CA ARG A 90 -13.94 27.24 -19.95
C ARG A 90 -12.94 28.27 -19.42
N ASN A 91 -11.67 27.88 -19.27
CA ASN A 91 -10.58 28.69 -18.73
C ASN A 91 -9.42 28.76 -19.73
N PRO A 92 -9.57 29.44 -20.88
CA PRO A 92 -8.59 29.37 -21.97
C PRO A 92 -7.24 30.01 -21.64
N GLN A 93 -7.19 30.85 -20.60
CA GLN A 93 -5.95 31.42 -20.07
C GLN A 93 -5.35 30.61 -18.92
N GLY A 94 -5.97 29.51 -18.50
CA GLY A 94 -5.51 28.68 -17.40
C GLY A 94 -4.32 27.79 -17.75
N GLU A 95 -3.61 27.31 -16.73
CA GLU A 95 -2.45 26.42 -16.83
C GLU A 95 -2.72 25.12 -16.06
N VAL A 96 -2.68 23.99 -16.77
CA VAL A 96 -2.90 22.66 -16.19
C VAL A 96 -1.59 21.89 -16.13
N ILE A 97 -1.33 21.21 -15.01
CA ILE A 97 -0.23 20.24 -14.89
C ILE A 97 -0.83 18.86 -14.68
N ILE A 98 -0.45 17.89 -15.51
CA ILE A 98 -0.75 16.47 -15.31
C ILE A 98 0.53 15.77 -14.92
N ALA A 99 0.54 15.11 -13.77
CA ALA A 99 1.64 14.31 -13.30
C ALA A 99 1.23 12.86 -13.06
N SER A 100 2.17 11.93 -13.26
CA SER A 100 1.99 10.50 -12.96
C SER A 100 3.32 9.86 -12.56
N TYR A 101 3.34 8.60 -12.12
CA TYR A 101 4.55 7.93 -11.62
C TYR A 101 5.75 8.01 -12.58
N ASN A 102 5.52 8.14 -13.90
CA ASN A 102 6.57 8.43 -14.88
C ASN A 102 6.10 9.31 -16.05
N GLN A 103 7.08 9.80 -16.83
CA GLN A 103 6.86 10.68 -17.98
C GLN A 103 6.00 10.02 -19.06
N THR A 104 6.19 8.71 -19.30
CA THR A 104 5.49 7.97 -20.35
C THR A 104 3.98 7.91 -20.08
N GLN A 105 3.59 7.66 -18.84
CA GLN A 105 2.19 7.60 -18.41
C GLN A 105 1.56 9.00 -18.46
N ALA A 106 2.24 10.03 -17.96
CA ALA A 106 1.75 11.41 -18.03
C ALA A 106 1.51 11.87 -19.48
N ARG A 107 2.46 11.57 -20.39
CA ARG A 107 2.30 11.83 -21.85
C ARG A 107 1.09 11.11 -22.43
N LYS A 108 0.80 9.88 -22.00
CA LYS A 108 -0.35 9.12 -22.47
C LYS A 108 -1.66 9.81 -22.09
N MET A 109 -1.78 10.30 -20.86
CA MET A 109 -2.94 11.06 -20.39
C MET A 109 -3.08 12.38 -21.14
N SER A 110 -1.99 13.13 -21.31
CA SER A 110 -1.99 14.37 -22.12
C SER A 110 -2.43 14.13 -23.57
N ARG A 111 -1.97 13.05 -24.21
CA ARG A 111 -2.44 12.67 -25.56
C ARG A 111 -3.94 12.34 -25.59
N ALA A 112 -4.44 11.58 -24.61
CA ALA A 112 -5.87 11.26 -24.54
C ALA A 112 -6.73 12.52 -24.29
N CYS A 113 -6.26 13.43 -23.42
CA CYS A 113 -6.87 14.74 -23.23
C CYS A 113 -6.94 15.53 -24.55
N ARG A 114 -5.83 15.62 -25.29
CA ARG A 114 -5.79 16.29 -26.60
C ARG A 114 -6.76 15.68 -27.60
N GLN A 115 -6.79 14.35 -27.70
CA GLN A 115 -7.72 13.66 -28.59
C GLN A 115 -9.18 13.95 -28.26
N ARG A 116 -9.53 14.08 -26.97
CA ARG A 116 -10.88 14.44 -26.55
C ARG A 116 -11.21 15.88 -26.89
N PHE A 117 -10.26 16.79 -26.69
CA PHE A 117 -10.36 18.21 -27.06
C PHE A 117 -10.56 18.38 -28.58
N ASP A 118 -9.83 17.62 -29.38
CA ASP A 118 -9.99 17.54 -30.85
C ASP A 118 -11.17 16.66 -31.30
N GLY A 119 -11.98 16.16 -30.37
CA GLY A 119 -13.15 15.35 -30.68
C GLY A 119 -14.25 16.16 -31.37
N GLU A 120 -15.02 15.50 -32.24
CA GLU A 120 -16.19 16.14 -32.88
C GLU A 120 -17.20 16.63 -31.84
N MET A 121 -17.48 15.81 -30.83
CA MET A 121 -18.40 16.18 -29.75
C MET A 121 -17.91 17.39 -28.95
N HIS A 122 -16.62 17.42 -28.59
CA HIS A 122 -16.05 18.57 -27.89
C HIS A 122 -16.22 19.86 -28.71
N ARG A 123 -15.97 19.78 -30.03
CA ARG A 123 -16.19 20.91 -30.94
C ARG A 123 -17.64 21.34 -31.06
N MET A 124 -18.59 20.42 -30.92
CA MET A 124 -20.01 20.77 -30.89
C MET A 124 -20.40 21.50 -29.60
N ILE A 125 -19.74 21.19 -28.49
CA ILE A 125 -20.01 21.78 -27.17
C ILE A 125 -19.38 23.17 -27.05
N PHE A 126 -18.08 23.30 -27.34
CA PHE A 126 -17.32 24.54 -27.11
C PHE A 126 -16.99 25.33 -28.39
N GLY A 127 -17.36 24.82 -29.56
CA GLY A 127 -16.98 25.39 -30.85
C GLY A 127 -15.64 24.85 -31.37
N LYS A 128 -15.15 25.38 -32.50
CA LYS A 128 -13.87 24.95 -33.07
C LYS A 128 -12.72 25.49 -32.24
N THR A 129 -12.03 24.62 -31.52
CA THR A 129 -10.76 24.94 -30.88
C THR A 129 -9.61 24.30 -31.65
N GLN A 130 -8.49 25.02 -31.78
CA GLN A 130 -7.25 24.53 -32.42
C GLN A 130 -6.10 24.59 -31.41
N PHE A 131 -5.02 23.86 -31.67
CA PHE A 131 -3.76 23.99 -30.93
C PHE A 131 -2.83 25.02 -31.59
N GLY A 132 -2.20 25.86 -30.78
CA GLY A 132 -1.14 26.79 -31.20
C GLY A 132 0.24 26.14 -31.16
N ILE A 133 0.54 25.42 -30.06
CA ILE A 133 1.73 24.59 -29.88
C ILE A 133 1.26 23.17 -29.58
N ASP A 134 1.84 22.19 -30.25
CA ASP A 134 1.54 20.78 -30.04
C ASP A 134 2.85 19.97 -29.93
N ALA A 135 3.29 19.74 -28.70
CA ALA A 135 4.46 18.94 -28.39
C ALA A 135 4.08 17.69 -27.58
N ALA A 136 5.06 16.81 -27.37
CA ALA A 136 4.83 15.57 -26.64
C ALA A 136 4.53 15.81 -25.14
N ASP A 137 5.28 16.74 -24.53
CA ASP A 137 5.22 17.06 -23.10
C ASP A 137 4.26 18.20 -22.77
N GLU A 138 3.94 19.03 -23.75
CA GLU A 138 3.14 20.22 -23.53
C GLU A 138 2.33 20.58 -24.78
N PHE A 139 1.20 21.23 -24.57
CA PHE A 139 0.46 21.85 -25.66
C PHE A 139 -0.15 23.17 -25.21
N GLN A 140 -0.45 24.01 -26.19
CA GLN A 140 -1.10 25.29 -26.01
C GLN A 140 -2.36 25.35 -26.88
N ILE A 141 -3.49 25.72 -26.28
CA ILE A 141 -4.72 25.96 -27.04
C ILE A 141 -4.66 27.35 -27.70
N GLN A 142 -5.30 27.48 -28.85
CA GLN A 142 -5.40 28.75 -29.55
C GLN A 142 -6.12 29.80 -28.69
N GLY A 143 -5.60 31.03 -28.69
CA GLY A 143 -6.15 32.14 -27.90
C GLY A 143 -5.48 32.34 -26.53
N LYS A 144 -4.56 31.46 -26.11
CA LYS A 144 -3.67 31.70 -24.96
C LYS A 144 -2.79 32.93 -25.21
N GLN A 145 -2.82 33.90 -24.30
CA GLN A 145 -2.19 35.22 -24.50
C GLN A 145 -0.77 35.32 -23.95
N ASN A 146 -0.46 34.58 -22.87
CA ASN A 146 0.81 34.71 -22.15
C ASN A 146 1.97 33.89 -22.76
N GLY A 147 1.72 33.16 -23.85
CA GLY A 147 2.72 32.32 -24.52
C GLY A 147 3.11 31.03 -23.79
N ARG A 148 2.62 30.80 -22.56
CA ARG A 148 2.88 29.58 -21.79
C ARG A 148 2.01 28.42 -22.25
N PRO A 149 2.42 27.17 -21.99
CA PRO A 149 1.58 26.01 -22.25
C PRO A 149 0.24 26.09 -21.53
N SER A 150 -0.80 25.56 -22.16
CA SER A 150 -2.10 25.34 -21.51
C SER A 150 -2.07 24.09 -20.65
N LEU A 151 -1.30 23.07 -21.06
CA LEU A 151 -1.12 21.84 -20.33
C LEU A 151 0.31 21.33 -20.42
N ILE A 152 0.86 20.86 -19.28
CA ILE A 152 2.15 20.18 -19.19
C ILE A 152 1.95 18.78 -18.62
N ALA A 153 2.65 17.78 -19.18
CA ALA A 153 2.72 16.43 -18.69
C ALA A 153 4.10 16.15 -18.06
N ALA A 154 4.13 15.63 -16.83
CA ALA A 154 5.39 15.35 -16.12
C ALA A 154 5.37 14.01 -15.36
N GLY A 155 6.50 13.32 -15.32
CA GLY A 155 6.71 12.20 -14.40
C GLY A 155 7.10 12.67 -13.00
N VAL A 156 6.82 11.87 -11.98
CA VAL A 156 7.38 12.06 -10.64
C VAL A 156 8.91 12.13 -10.73
N GLY A 157 9.50 13.13 -10.07
CA GLY A 157 10.94 13.42 -10.10
C GLY A 157 11.40 14.26 -11.29
N ALA A 158 10.52 14.58 -12.25
CA ALA A 158 10.83 15.56 -13.30
C ALA A 158 10.62 16.99 -12.79
N GLY A 159 11.44 17.91 -13.29
CA GLY A 159 11.29 19.34 -13.02
C GLY A 159 10.13 19.97 -13.80
N LEU A 160 9.41 20.89 -13.17
CA LEU A 160 8.31 21.68 -13.77
C LEU A 160 8.73 23.14 -13.98
N THR A 161 9.88 23.43 -14.59
CA THR A 161 10.45 24.79 -14.61
C THR A 161 9.68 25.76 -15.51
N GLY A 162 9.27 26.91 -14.96
CA GLY A 162 8.81 28.08 -15.75
C GLY A 162 7.31 28.24 -15.97
N SER A 163 6.48 27.30 -15.47
CA SER A 163 5.03 27.29 -15.70
C SER A 163 4.27 27.13 -14.37
N GLY A 164 3.15 27.85 -14.23
CA GLY A 164 2.25 27.72 -13.08
C GLY A 164 1.26 26.57 -13.27
N GLY A 165 0.47 26.30 -12.25
CA GLY A 165 -0.64 25.36 -12.28
C GLY A 165 -1.84 25.95 -11.57
N ASP A 166 -2.83 26.38 -12.35
CA ASP A 166 -4.15 26.74 -11.82
C ASP A 166 -4.96 25.47 -11.49
N LEU A 167 -4.66 24.37 -12.19
CA LEU A 167 -5.14 23.03 -11.87
C LEU A 167 -3.99 22.02 -12.00
N ILE A 168 -3.62 21.39 -10.90
CA ILE A 168 -2.61 20.33 -10.86
C ILE A 168 -3.30 19.00 -10.62
N ILE A 169 -3.14 18.05 -11.54
CA ILE A 169 -3.67 16.69 -11.45
C ILE A 169 -2.51 15.72 -11.27
N ILE A 170 -2.49 14.99 -10.17
CA ILE A 170 -1.52 13.95 -9.87
C ILE A 170 -2.24 12.60 -9.93
N ASP A 171 -1.95 11.78 -10.94
CA ASP A 171 -2.62 10.52 -11.21
C ASP A 171 -1.70 9.31 -11.04
N ASP A 172 -2.02 8.46 -10.06
CA ASP A 172 -1.27 7.26 -9.69
C ASP A 172 0.25 7.55 -9.66
N PRO A 173 0.76 8.32 -8.68
CA PRO A 173 2.17 8.72 -8.60
C PRO A 173 3.13 7.59 -8.19
N VAL A 174 2.63 6.38 -7.99
CA VAL A 174 3.38 5.18 -7.60
C VAL A 174 3.08 4.08 -8.61
N LYS A 175 4.12 3.42 -9.13
CA LYS A 175 4.01 2.45 -10.25
C LYS A 175 3.36 1.14 -9.84
N ASP A 176 3.85 0.55 -8.76
CA ASP A 176 3.54 -0.81 -8.34
C ASP A 176 3.79 -1.01 -6.83
N ARG A 177 3.55 -2.25 -6.37
CA ARG A 177 3.72 -2.65 -4.97
C ARG A 177 5.15 -2.49 -4.47
N GLU A 178 6.15 -2.72 -5.31
CA GLU A 178 7.56 -2.64 -4.93
C GLU A 178 7.93 -1.19 -4.59
N GLU A 179 7.58 -0.25 -5.48
CA GLU A 179 7.75 1.18 -5.20
C GLU A 179 6.92 1.63 -4.00
N ALA A 180 5.69 1.15 -3.85
CA ALA A 180 4.83 1.52 -2.72
C ALA A 180 5.39 1.06 -1.36
N ASN A 181 6.04 -0.11 -1.31
CA ASN A 181 6.61 -0.65 -0.09
C ASN A 181 8.01 -0.07 0.23
N SER A 182 8.70 0.50 -0.76
CA SER A 182 9.98 1.18 -0.54
C SER A 182 9.79 2.56 0.11
N GLU A 183 10.29 2.72 1.34
CA GLU A 183 10.29 4.00 2.05
C GLU A 183 11.02 5.09 1.25
N THR A 184 12.19 4.78 0.71
CA THR A 184 12.95 5.70 -0.15
C THR A 184 12.14 6.18 -1.35
N MET A 185 11.32 5.33 -1.96
CA MET A 185 10.46 5.74 -3.07
C MET A 185 9.27 6.57 -2.60
N ARG A 186 8.66 6.25 -1.45
CA ARG A 186 7.62 7.09 -0.85
C ARG A 186 8.15 8.48 -0.50
N ASP A 187 9.35 8.57 0.08
CA ASP A 187 10.05 9.82 0.37
C ASP A 187 10.29 10.61 -0.90
N LYS A 188 10.84 9.97 -1.95
CA LYS A 188 11.07 10.62 -3.25
C LYS A 188 9.78 11.20 -3.85
N VAL A 189 8.67 10.47 -3.80
CA VAL A 189 7.37 10.94 -4.32
C VAL A 189 6.88 12.13 -3.49
N TYR A 190 6.98 12.04 -2.17
CA TYR A 190 6.55 13.09 -1.26
C TYR A 190 7.39 14.36 -1.37
N ASP A 191 8.72 14.22 -1.41
CA ASP A 191 9.67 15.32 -1.60
C ASP A 191 9.46 16.01 -2.95
N TRP A 192 9.21 15.25 -4.02
CA TRP A 192 8.87 15.83 -5.31
C TRP A 192 7.55 16.61 -5.24
N TYR A 193 6.55 16.12 -4.53
CA TYR A 193 5.29 16.84 -4.34
C TYR A 193 5.49 18.15 -3.57
N THR A 194 6.17 18.12 -2.43
CA THR A 194 6.36 19.29 -1.56
C THR A 194 7.30 20.32 -2.18
N SER A 195 8.36 19.90 -2.86
CA SER A 195 9.37 20.83 -3.40
C SER A 195 9.10 21.28 -4.84
N VAL A 196 8.42 20.47 -5.66
CA VAL A 196 8.22 20.75 -7.09
C VAL A 196 6.76 20.92 -7.45
N ALA A 197 5.89 19.94 -7.19
CA ALA A 197 4.52 19.98 -7.72
C ALA A 197 3.68 21.07 -7.02
N SER A 198 3.61 21.04 -5.69
CA SER A 198 2.80 21.98 -4.90
C SER A 198 3.27 23.43 -5.03
N THR A 199 4.58 23.65 -5.21
CA THR A 199 5.16 25.00 -5.38
C THR A 199 4.81 25.65 -6.73
N ARG A 200 4.22 24.89 -7.68
CA ARG A 200 3.67 25.43 -8.93
C ARG A 200 2.24 25.93 -8.82
N LEU A 201 1.55 25.63 -7.72
CA LEU A 201 0.16 26.02 -7.55
C LEU A 201 0.03 27.54 -7.58
N SER A 202 -0.75 28.06 -8.53
CA SER A 202 -1.10 29.47 -8.60
C SER A 202 -1.95 29.88 -7.38
N PRO A 203 -1.98 31.16 -6.98
CA PRO A 203 -2.96 31.66 -6.02
C PRO A 203 -4.39 31.35 -6.49
N GLY A 204 -5.18 30.67 -5.65
CA GLY A 204 -6.53 30.20 -6.00
C GLY A 204 -6.56 28.96 -6.90
N GLY A 205 -5.40 28.35 -7.17
CA GLY A 205 -5.31 27.10 -7.92
C GLY A 205 -5.71 25.89 -7.08
N HIS A 206 -6.03 24.79 -7.76
CA HIS A 206 -6.50 23.54 -7.15
C HIS A 206 -5.57 22.37 -7.45
N ILE A 207 -5.44 21.44 -6.50
CA ILE A 207 -4.74 20.17 -6.69
C ILE A 207 -5.74 19.01 -6.62
N ILE A 208 -5.71 18.09 -7.58
CA ILE A 208 -6.43 16.82 -7.52
C ILE A 208 -5.42 15.69 -7.48
N LEU A 209 -5.40 14.95 -6.37
CA LEU A 209 -4.65 13.70 -6.25
C LEU A 209 -5.61 12.54 -6.48
N VAL A 210 -5.48 11.86 -7.61
CA VAL A 210 -6.26 10.66 -7.92
C VAL A 210 -5.34 9.44 -7.89
N MET A 211 -5.68 8.43 -7.08
CA MET A 211 -4.85 7.23 -7.01
C MET A 211 -5.57 5.99 -6.53
N THR A 212 -5.01 4.83 -6.86
CA THR A 212 -5.27 3.58 -6.16
C THR A 212 -4.33 3.51 -4.97
N ARG A 213 -4.86 3.46 -3.74
CA ARG A 213 -4.04 3.49 -2.51
C ARG A 213 -3.29 2.17 -2.34
N TRP A 214 -1.97 2.21 -2.17
CA TRP A 214 -1.14 1.00 -1.98
C TRP A 214 -0.69 0.83 -0.53
N HIS A 215 -0.39 1.94 0.14
CA HIS A 215 0.28 1.96 1.43
C HIS A 215 -0.28 3.09 2.30
N HIS A 216 -0.33 2.91 3.62
CA HIS A 216 -0.90 3.91 4.52
C HIS A 216 -0.09 5.22 4.52
N ASP A 217 1.24 5.09 4.46
CA ASP A 217 2.23 6.18 4.39
C ASP A 217 2.53 6.63 2.93
N ASP A 218 1.64 6.37 1.97
CA ASP A 218 1.80 6.94 0.63
C ASP A 218 1.55 8.47 0.62
N ILE A 219 1.73 9.12 -0.53
CA ILE A 219 1.58 10.58 -0.68
C ILE A 219 0.24 11.10 -0.13
N ALA A 220 -0.86 10.37 -0.29
CA ALA A 220 -2.15 10.76 0.25
C ALA A 220 -2.13 10.73 1.77
N GLY A 221 -1.60 9.65 2.37
CA GLY A 221 -1.44 9.56 3.83
C GLY A 221 -0.58 10.69 4.40
N ARG A 222 0.55 11.01 3.77
CA ARG A 222 1.46 12.07 4.22
C ARG A 222 0.86 13.46 4.10
N ILE A 223 0.18 13.77 2.99
CA ILE A 223 -0.51 15.05 2.83
C ILE A 223 -1.61 15.21 3.89
N LEU A 224 -2.38 14.15 4.18
CA LEU A 224 -3.42 14.22 5.23
C LEU A 224 -2.83 14.41 6.62
N ASN A 225 -1.63 13.87 6.90
CA ASN A 225 -0.96 14.12 8.18
C ASN A 225 -0.50 15.57 8.32
N ASP A 226 -0.06 16.19 7.21
CA ASP A 226 0.53 17.53 7.23
C ASP A 226 -0.51 18.65 7.05
N ASP A 227 -1.57 18.43 6.28
CA ASP A 227 -2.48 19.51 5.83
C ASP A 227 -3.95 19.06 5.61
N ALA A 228 -4.47 18.15 6.44
CA ALA A 228 -5.84 17.62 6.29
C ALA A 228 -6.94 18.69 6.11
N ASP A 229 -6.84 19.82 6.81
CA ASP A 229 -7.88 20.85 6.83
C ASP A 229 -8.12 21.52 5.47
N HIS A 230 -7.14 21.46 4.55
CA HIS A 230 -7.26 22.03 3.21
C HIS A 230 -7.55 20.99 2.11
N TRP A 231 -7.80 19.73 2.50
CA TRP A 231 -8.04 18.63 1.58
C TRP A 231 -9.42 17.97 1.77
N GLN A 232 -10.19 17.89 0.69
CA GLN A 232 -11.39 17.08 0.62
C GLN A 232 -11.03 15.64 0.21
N ILE A 233 -11.72 14.65 0.78
CA ILE A 233 -11.48 13.23 0.47
C ILE A 233 -12.74 12.62 -0.14
N LEU A 234 -12.58 11.99 -1.31
CA LEU A 234 -13.56 11.13 -1.95
C LEU A 234 -12.96 9.72 -2.07
N ASN A 235 -13.37 8.82 -1.18
CA ASN A 235 -13.04 7.39 -1.28
C ASN A 235 -14.25 6.60 -1.78
N LEU A 236 -14.09 5.92 -2.91
CA LEU A 236 -15.14 5.13 -3.54
C LEU A 236 -14.72 3.65 -3.55
N PRO A 237 -15.09 2.86 -2.53
CA PRO A 237 -14.67 1.46 -2.42
C PRO A 237 -15.36 0.57 -3.45
N ALA A 238 -14.68 -0.49 -3.90
CA ALA A 238 -15.23 -1.48 -4.86
C ALA A 238 -16.47 -2.18 -4.34
N ILE A 239 -16.51 -2.49 -3.03
CA ILE A 239 -17.66 -3.03 -2.33
C ILE A 239 -18.07 -1.99 -1.28
N SER A 240 -19.31 -1.50 -1.35
CA SER A 240 -19.87 -0.56 -0.38
C SER A 240 -19.99 -1.21 1.01
N ASP A 241 -20.17 -0.39 2.05
CA ASP A 241 -20.42 -0.90 3.41
C ASP A 241 -21.75 -1.69 3.50
N THR A 242 -22.65 -1.51 2.53
CA THR A 242 -23.89 -2.31 2.37
C THR A 242 -23.71 -3.60 1.56
N GLY A 243 -22.49 -3.89 1.08
CA GLY A 243 -22.14 -5.10 0.33
C GLY A 243 -22.39 -5.03 -1.18
N GLY A 244 -22.81 -3.89 -1.72
CA GLY A 244 -23.02 -3.69 -3.15
C GLY A 244 -21.74 -3.35 -3.89
N ALA A 245 -21.62 -3.77 -5.16
CA ALA A 245 -20.48 -3.37 -5.99
C ALA A 245 -20.59 -1.90 -6.44
N LEU A 246 -19.46 -1.20 -6.53
CA LEU A 246 -19.38 0.19 -7.02
C LEU A 246 -19.81 0.33 -8.48
N TRP A 247 -19.57 -0.72 -9.27
CA TRP A 247 -19.89 -0.76 -10.69
C TRP A 247 -20.40 -2.15 -11.11
N PRO A 248 -21.61 -2.53 -10.69
CA PRO A 248 -22.15 -3.89 -10.89
C PRO A 248 -22.21 -4.33 -12.35
N GLU A 249 -22.42 -3.39 -13.28
CA GLU A 249 -22.50 -3.64 -14.73
C GLU A 249 -21.17 -4.15 -15.30
N ARG A 250 -20.05 -3.92 -14.62
CA ARG A 250 -18.71 -4.33 -15.06
C ARG A 250 -18.01 -5.27 -14.10
N PHE A 251 -18.19 -5.07 -12.79
CA PHE A 251 -17.59 -5.86 -11.73
C PHE A 251 -18.69 -6.23 -10.73
N SER A 252 -19.27 -7.42 -10.87
CA SER A 252 -20.20 -7.94 -9.88
C SER A 252 -19.49 -8.18 -8.54
N VAL A 253 -20.28 -8.28 -7.46
CA VAL A 253 -19.75 -8.60 -6.13
C VAL A 253 -18.96 -9.90 -6.16
N ASP A 254 -19.46 -10.94 -6.84
CA ASP A 254 -18.79 -12.23 -6.95
C ASP A 254 -17.40 -12.10 -7.59
N VAL A 255 -17.28 -11.35 -8.69
CA VAL A 255 -16.00 -11.08 -9.36
C VAL A 255 -15.04 -10.32 -8.45
N LEU A 256 -15.55 -9.39 -7.63
CA LEU A 256 -14.74 -8.65 -6.66
C LEU A 256 -14.27 -9.56 -5.51
N LEU A 257 -15.10 -10.49 -5.05
CA LEU A 257 -14.73 -11.48 -4.04
C LEU A 257 -13.72 -12.50 -4.57
N GLU A 258 -13.83 -12.94 -5.83
CA GLU A 258 -12.81 -13.75 -6.51
C GLU A 258 -11.46 -13.01 -6.56
N LYS A 259 -11.47 -11.72 -6.90
CA LYS A 259 -10.27 -10.88 -6.88
C LYS A 259 -9.69 -10.77 -5.47
N ARG A 260 -10.53 -10.54 -4.46
CA ARG A 260 -10.12 -10.51 -3.04
C ARG A 260 -9.44 -11.81 -2.63
N ALA A 261 -9.99 -12.96 -3.01
CA ALA A 261 -9.41 -14.27 -2.72
C ALA A 261 -8.07 -14.48 -3.44
N ALA A 262 -7.96 -14.05 -4.69
CA ALA A 262 -6.75 -14.23 -5.50
C ALA A 262 -5.57 -13.34 -5.05
N MET A 263 -5.84 -12.08 -4.66
CA MET A 263 -4.78 -11.13 -4.31
C MET A 263 -4.51 -11.00 -2.80
N GLY A 264 -5.41 -11.54 -1.98
CA GLY A 264 -5.35 -11.44 -0.53
C GLY A 264 -6.13 -10.23 -0.01
N SER A 265 -6.70 -10.39 1.20
CA SER A 265 -7.56 -9.40 1.82
C SER A 265 -6.89 -8.05 2.01
N ARG A 266 -5.61 -7.99 2.40
CA ARG A 266 -4.90 -6.73 2.62
C ARG A 266 -4.78 -5.92 1.32
N ASP A 267 -4.35 -6.58 0.27
CA ASP A 267 -4.17 -5.96 -1.05
C ASP A 267 -5.50 -5.48 -1.62
N PHE A 268 -6.57 -6.22 -1.35
CA PHE A 268 -7.93 -5.80 -1.69
C PHE A 268 -8.38 -4.60 -0.85
N GLU A 269 -8.18 -4.58 0.46
CA GLU A 269 -8.55 -3.44 1.32
C GLU A 269 -7.80 -2.16 0.92
N ALA A 270 -6.51 -2.26 0.58
CA ALA A 270 -5.76 -1.13 0.07
C ALA A 270 -6.26 -0.70 -1.33
N LEU A 271 -6.18 -1.59 -2.32
CA LEU A 271 -6.36 -1.23 -3.73
C LEU A 271 -7.80 -1.06 -4.15
N TYR A 272 -8.71 -1.87 -3.59
CA TYR A 272 -10.11 -1.89 -3.97
C TYR A 272 -10.99 -1.16 -2.95
N GLN A 273 -10.66 -1.15 -1.67
CA GLN A 273 -11.46 -0.41 -0.68
C GLN A 273 -10.90 1.00 -0.39
N GLY A 274 -9.67 1.30 -0.82
CA GLY A 274 -9.01 2.59 -0.56
C GLY A 274 -8.67 2.79 0.92
N ARG A 275 -8.56 1.70 1.68
CA ARG A 275 -8.32 1.66 3.13
C ARG A 275 -7.00 0.96 3.42
N PRO A 276 -5.85 1.50 2.96
CA PRO A 276 -4.57 0.90 3.33
C PRO A 276 -4.37 1.08 4.84
N THR A 277 -4.34 -0.01 5.57
CA THR A 277 -4.00 0.04 6.98
C THR A 277 -2.49 0.12 7.14
N PRO A 278 -2.00 0.84 8.17
CA PRO A 278 -0.68 0.59 8.69
C PRO A 278 -0.50 -0.91 8.92
N LEU A 279 0.73 -1.38 8.80
CA LEU A 279 1.06 -2.74 9.19
C LEU A 279 0.82 -2.99 10.70
N GLU A 280 0.35 -1.99 11.46
CA GLU A 280 -0.35 -2.13 12.75
C GLU A 280 -1.67 -2.91 12.58
N GLY A 281 -1.47 -4.20 12.35
CA GLY A 281 -2.36 -5.33 12.19
C GLY A 281 -1.53 -6.60 11.98
N GLY A 282 -0.24 -6.56 12.36
CA GLY A 282 0.71 -7.65 12.25
C GLY A 282 0.30 -8.85 13.11
N MET A 283 1.04 -9.95 12.95
CA MET A 283 0.79 -11.18 13.71
C MET A 283 0.87 -10.96 15.22
N PHE A 284 1.57 -9.92 15.67
CA PHE A 284 1.69 -9.51 17.06
C PHE A 284 1.21 -8.06 17.23
N LYS A 285 0.51 -7.76 18.32
CA LYS A 285 0.04 -6.40 18.63
C LYS A 285 0.78 -5.81 19.82
N ARG A 286 1.00 -4.49 19.79
CA ARG A 286 1.70 -3.77 20.87
C ARG A 286 1.01 -3.97 22.23
N ASP A 287 -0.32 -4.00 22.25
CA ASP A 287 -1.12 -4.20 23.47
C ASP A 287 -1.02 -5.63 24.05
N TRP A 288 -0.48 -6.58 23.30
CA TRP A 288 -0.20 -7.94 23.78
C TRP A 288 1.16 -8.07 24.48
N ILE A 289 2.03 -7.08 24.31
CA ILE A 289 3.39 -7.11 24.84
C ILE A 289 3.37 -6.83 26.34
N ARG A 290 3.78 -7.84 27.11
CA ARG A 290 3.85 -7.77 28.57
C ARG A 290 5.27 -7.97 29.04
N TYR A 291 5.73 -7.10 29.93
CA TYR A 291 7.05 -7.22 30.54
C TYR A 291 6.96 -7.86 31.93
N ASP A 292 8.08 -8.43 32.38
CA ASP A 292 8.30 -8.85 33.76
C ASP A 292 7.30 -9.93 34.25
N ALA A 293 7.50 -11.17 33.82
CA ALA A 293 6.66 -12.30 34.25
C ALA A 293 6.76 -12.57 35.76
N PRO A 294 5.64 -12.84 36.47
CA PRO A 294 5.67 -13.32 37.84
C PRO A 294 5.98 -14.84 37.89
N MET A 295 7.15 -15.24 37.41
CA MET A 295 7.63 -16.63 37.50
C MET A 295 8.10 -16.88 38.93
N THR A 296 7.32 -17.64 39.71
CA THR A 296 7.46 -17.76 41.17
C THR A 296 7.56 -19.20 41.67
N GLY A 297 7.55 -20.20 40.77
CA GLY A 297 7.56 -21.63 41.14
C GLY A 297 8.92 -22.33 40.97
N GLN A 298 9.01 -23.56 41.47
CA GLN A 298 10.26 -24.32 41.56
C GLN A 298 10.65 -25.12 40.30
N ARG A 299 9.77 -25.25 39.30
CA ARG A 299 10.01 -26.07 38.09
C ARG A 299 9.93 -25.24 36.82
N ILE A 300 11.06 -24.64 36.45
CA ILE A 300 11.21 -23.86 35.22
C ILE A 300 11.94 -24.73 34.19
N THR A 301 11.35 -24.89 33.00
CA THR A 301 12.04 -25.50 31.84
C THR A 301 12.52 -24.40 30.91
N ARG A 302 13.73 -24.53 30.36
CA ARG A 302 14.32 -23.54 29.46
C ARG A 302 14.75 -24.14 28.13
N CYS A 303 14.59 -23.35 27.07
CA CYS A 303 15.06 -23.68 25.73
C CYS A 303 15.75 -22.46 25.10
N ARG A 304 16.95 -22.65 24.57
CA ARG A 304 17.64 -21.73 23.66
C ARG A 304 17.47 -22.25 22.24
N TYR A 305 16.77 -21.52 21.39
CA TYR A 305 16.61 -21.87 19.97
C TYR A 305 17.46 -20.95 19.11
N TRP A 306 18.23 -21.54 18.19
CA TRP A 306 19.08 -20.83 17.22
C TRP A 306 18.48 -20.89 15.82
N ASP A 307 18.25 -19.71 15.26
CA ASP A 307 18.05 -19.51 13.82
C ASP A 307 19.35 -18.95 13.22
N LYS A 308 19.89 -19.62 12.20
CA LYS A 308 21.25 -19.39 11.72
C LYS A 308 21.24 -18.90 10.28
N ALA A 309 21.70 -17.67 10.09
CA ALA A 309 21.98 -17.14 8.76
C ALA A 309 22.98 -18.02 7.96
N ALA A 310 22.71 -18.15 6.66
CA ALA A 310 23.52 -18.94 5.74
C ALA A 310 24.77 -18.19 5.24
N THR A 311 24.76 -16.85 5.18
CA THR A 311 25.85 -16.04 4.61
C THR A 311 26.23 -14.81 5.44
N ALA A 312 27.54 -14.55 5.55
CA ALA A 312 28.05 -13.33 6.18
C ALA A 312 27.82 -12.12 5.28
N GLY A 313 27.12 -11.10 5.79
CA GLY A 313 26.82 -9.86 5.03
C GLY A 313 25.69 -9.98 4.01
N GLY A 314 24.91 -11.07 4.04
CA GLY A 314 23.77 -11.30 3.14
C GLY A 314 22.46 -10.62 3.55
N GLY A 315 22.44 -9.94 4.71
CA GLY A 315 21.25 -9.30 5.27
C GLY A 315 20.65 -10.04 6.48
N ASP A 316 20.78 -11.37 6.52
CA ASP A 316 20.20 -12.23 7.56
C ASP A 316 21.08 -12.30 8.81
N TRP A 317 20.46 -12.40 9.98
CA TRP A 317 21.13 -12.44 11.28
C TRP A 317 21.14 -13.86 11.86
N THR A 318 22.20 -14.22 12.60
CA THR A 318 22.10 -15.38 13.48
C THR A 318 21.49 -14.93 14.81
N VAL A 319 20.39 -15.57 15.21
CA VAL A 319 19.65 -15.22 16.42
C VAL A 319 19.47 -16.43 17.35
N GLY A 320 19.72 -16.21 18.63
CA GLY A 320 19.52 -17.18 19.72
C GLY A 320 18.52 -16.66 20.75
N ALA A 321 17.30 -17.20 20.75
CA ALA A 321 16.24 -16.83 21.69
C ALA A 321 16.18 -17.80 22.89
N LEU A 322 16.32 -17.28 24.12
CA LEU A 322 16.03 -18.03 25.35
C LEU A 322 14.59 -17.82 25.75
N MET A 323 13.90 -18.93 25.92
CA MET A 323 12.56 -18.93 26.48
C MET A 323 12.49 -19.87 27.68
N SER A 324 11.75 -19.47 28.69
CA SER A 324 11.38 -20.32 29.81
C SER A 324 9.89 -20.62 29.82
N MET A 325 9.53 -21.78 30.37
CA MET A 325 8.15 -22.20 30.59
C MET A 325 7.97 -22.69 32.03
N GLN A 326 6.88 -22.25 32.65
CA GLN A 326 6.41 -22.68 33.96
C GLN A 326 4.88 -22.72 33.97
N ASP A 327 4.28 -23.89 34.23
CA ASP A 327 2.82 -24.05 34.40
C ASP A 327 1.98 -23.44 33.25
N GLY A 328 2.47 -23.56 32.00
CA GLY A 328 1.79 -23.00 30.81
C GLY A 328 1.98 -21.50 30.59
N ARG A 329 2.84 -20.85 31.39
CA ARG A 329 3.31 -19.47 31.20
C ARG A 329 4.71 -19.47 30.61
N TYR A 330 4.98 -18.52 29.71
CA TYR A 330 6.21 -18.44 28.94
C TYR A 330 6.89 -17.09 29.12
N CYS A 331 8.22 -17.05 29.12
CA CYS A 331 8.96 -15.80 29.15
C CYS A 331 10.12 -15.84 28.17
N ILE A 332 10.22 -14.85 27.28
CA ILE A 332 11.45 -14.58 26.52
C ILE A 332 12.43 -13.93 27.50
N GLU A 333 13.50 -14.64 27.84
CA GLU A 333 14.46 -14.22 28.88
C GLU A 333 15.64 -13.46 28.29
N ASP A 334 16.04 -13.77 27.05
CA ASP A 334 17.22 -13.19 26.41
C ASP A 334 17.21 -13.41 24.89
N ILE A 335 17.67 -12.41 24.14
CA ILE A 335 17.94 -12.51 22.70
C ILE A 335 19.43 -12.21 22.46
N VAL A 336 20.11 -13.15 21.79
CA VAL A 336 21.47 -12.95 21.27
C VAL A 336 21.37 -12.80 19.76
N ARG A 337 21.87 -11.71 19.20
CA ARG A 337 21.84 -11.42 17.76
C ARG A 337 23.25 -11.04 17.29
N LEU A 338 23.71 -11.65 16.21
CA LEU A 338 25.00 -11.28 15.61
C LEU A 338 25.05 -11.55 14.10
N GLN A 339 25.91 -10.77 13.44
CA GLN A 339 26.34 -10.99 12.07
C GLN A 339 27.87 -11.04 12.09
N GLY A 340 28.43 -12.17 11.67
CA GLY A 340 29.87 -12.40 11.78
C GLY A 340 30.33 -13.58 10.94
N SER A 341 31.62 -13.90 11.02
CA SER A 341 32.15 -15.08 10.35
C SER A 341 31.57 -16.37 10.97
N PRO A 342 31.64 -17.52 10.28
CA PRO A 342 31.24 -18.80 10.86
C PRO A 342 31.94 -19.11 12.19
N TYR A 343 33.19 -18.66 12.35
CA TYR A 343 33.93 -18.78 13.59
C TYR A 343 33.31 -17.93 14.71
N ASP A 344 32.99 -16.67 14.43
CA ASP A 344 32.38 -15.77 15.42
C ASP A 344 31.01 -16.28 15.89
N VAL A 345 30.21 -16.80 14.95
CA VAL A 345 28.92 -17.45 15.24
C VAL A 345 29.12 -18.64 16.16
N GLN A 346 30.03 -19.55 15.82
CA GLN A 346 30.32 -20.75 16.62
C GLN A 346 30.80 -20.40 18.04
N GLN A 347 31.71 -19.44 18.17
CA GLN A 347 32.20 -18.99 19.47
C GLN A 347 31.09 -18.35 20.30
N THR A 348 30.20 -17.58 19.66
CA THR A 348 29.07 -16.93 20.33
C THR A 348 28.06 -17.96 20.83
N ILE A 349 27.71 -18.96 20.01
CA ILE A 349 26.81 -20.05 20.40
C ILE A 349 27.39 -20.82 21.59
N ARG A 350 28.68 -21.17 21.55
CA ARG A 350 29.37 -21.86 22.65
C ARG A 350 29.35 -21.05 23.94
N ARG A 351 29.77 -19.78 23.91
CA ARG A 351 29.77 -18.89 25.08
C ARG A 351 28.37 -18.68 25.64
N THR A 352 27.37 -18.61 24.77
CA THR A 352 25.96 -18.50 25.18
C THR A 352 25.52 -19.77 25.91
N ALA A 353 25.85 -20.96 25.42
CA ALA A 353 25.58 -22.22 26.10
C ALA A 353 26.26 -22.31 27.47
N GLU A 354 27.53 -21.89 27.56
CA GLU A 354 28.28 -21.82 28.83
C GLU A 354 27.62 -20.87 29.85
N ARG A 355 27.12 -19.72 29.39
CA ARG A 355 26.39 -18.75 30.23
C ARG A 355 25.03 -19.28 30.68
N ASP A 356 24.30 -19.94 29.78
CA ASP A 356 22.95 -20.47 30.03
C ASP A 356 22.97 -21.70 30.96
N GLY A 357 24.04 -22.48 30.89
CA GLY A 357 24.26 -23.66 31.70
C GLY A 357 23.66 -24.95 31.13
N PRO A 358 24.07 -26.13 31.67
CA PRO A 358 23.79 -27.43 31.07
C PRO A 358 22.33 -27.88 31.17
N SER A 359 21.51 -27.22 32.00
CA SER A 359 20.08 -27.54 32.15
C SER A 359 19.22 -26.94 31.04
N VAL A 360 19.75 -26.03 30.22
CA VAL A 360 19.02 -25.40 29.12
C VAL A 360 19.07 -26.30 27.90
N ARG A 361 17.90 -26.61 27.34
CA ARG A 361 17.82 -27.34 26.07
C ARG A 361 18.26 -26.43 24.95
N ILE A 362 19.03 -26.95 24.00
CA ILE A 362 19.47 -26.20 22.83
C ILE A 362 18.86 -26.83 21.59
N ARG A 363 18.21 -26.01 20.77
CA ARG A 363 17.65 -26.40 19.48
C ARG A 363 18.23 -25.51 18.39
N MET A 364 18.39 -26.06 17.20
CA MET A 364 18.87 -25.32 16.04
C MET A 364 18.14 -25.80 14.80
N GLU A 365 17.70 -24.85 13.99
CA GLU A 365 17.05 -25.15 12.71
C GLU A 365 18.01 -25.90 11.79
N GLN A 366 17.56 -27.02 11.22
CA GLN A 366 18.31 -27.79 10.25
C GLN A 366 17.80 -27.51 8.85
N GLU A 367 18.63 -26.85 8.04
CA GLU A 367 18.36 -26.66 6.61
C GLU A 367 18.23 -27.99 5.85
N PRO A 368 17.35 -28.06 4.83
CA PRO A 368 17.25 -29.23 3.96
C PRO A 368 18.50 -29.36 3.09
N GLY A 369 19.20 -30.48 3.20
CA GLY A 369 20.39 -30.79 2.39
C GLY A 369 21.52 -31.43 3.20
N SER A 370 22.58 -31.87 2.51
CA SER A 370 23.75 -32.47 3.18
C SER A 370 24.51 -31.44 4.03
N SER A 371 24.60 -30.19 3.58
CA SER A 371 25.25 -29.10 4.33
C SER A 371 24.60 -28.85 5.69
N GLY A 372 23.26 -28.83 5.76
CA GLY A 372 22.54 -28.67 7.03
C GLY A 372 22.76 -29.85 7.98
N VAL A 373 22.84 -31.07 7.46
CA VAL A 373 23.16 -32.27 8.27
C VAL A 373 24.57 -32.19 8.84
N ASP A 374 25.56 -31.81 8.04
CA ASP A 374 26.96 -31.71 8.46
C ASP A 374 27.15 -30.60 9.51
N VAL A 375 26.45 -29.46 9.36
CA VAL A 375 26.45 -28.39 10.36
C VAL A 375 25.92 -28.89 11.69
N ILE A 376 24.77 -29.56 11.70
CA ILE A 376 24.18 -30.10 12.94
C ILE A 376 25.11 -31.14 13.60
N ASP A 377 25.71 -32.06 12.83
CA ASP A 377 26.62 -33.07 13.39
C ASP A 377 27.88 -32.42 14.02
N HIS A 378 28.44 -31.40 13.35
CA HIS A 378 29.55 -30.60 13.87
C HIS A 378 29.21 -29.93 15.21
N TYR A 379 28.06 -29.25 15.30
CA TYR A 379 27.65 -28.60 16.54
C TYR A 379 27.42 -29.62 17.67
N ALA A 380 26.84 -30.78 17.36
CA ALA A 380 26.60 -31.83 18.35
C ALA A 380 27.90 -32.46 18.89
N ARG A 381 28.91 -32.66 18.04
CA ARG A 381 30.13 -33.40 18.39
C ARG A 381 31.31 -32.54 18.84
N GLU A 382 31.36 -31.28 18.43
CA GLU A 382 32.53 -30.43 18.67
C GLU A 382 32.22 -29.16 19.47
N VAL A 383 31.01 -28.60 19.34
CA VAL A 383 30.70 -27.26 19.87
C VAL A 383 29.88 -27.31 21.15
N LEU A 384 28.84 -28.13 21.17
CA LEU A 384 27.85 -28.23 22.24
C LEU A 384 27.94 -29.57 22.98
N VAL A 385 29.14 -30.15 23.04
CA VAL A 385 29.40 -31.40 23.77
C VAL A 385 29.06 -31.21 25.25
N GLY A 386 28.20 -32.09 25.77
CA GLY A 386 27.74 -32.03 27.16
C GLY A 386 26.46 -31.21 27.39
N TYR A 387 25.87 -30.65 26.34
CA TYR A 387 24.57 -29.95 26.39
C TYR A 387 23.46 -30.79 25.73
N ASP A 388 22.20 -30.57 26.11
CA ASP A 388 21.04 -31.17 25.42
C ASP A 388 20.76 -30.47 24.09
N PHE A 389 21.60 -30.75 23.09
CA PHE A 389 21.48 -30.20 21.74
C PHE A 389 20.75 -31.16 20.79
N ARG A 390 19.76 -30.64 20.05
CA ARG A 390 19.04 -31.38 18.99
C ARG A 390 18.70 -30.47 17.82
N ALA A 391 18.69 -31.06 16.62
CA ALA A 391 18.22 -30.41 15.41
C ALA A 391 16.69 -30.28 15.41
N ASP A 392 16.16 -29.17 14.91
CA ASP A 392 14.75 -29.02 14.54
C ASP A 392 14.60 -29.07 13.01
N LYS A 393 13.86 -30.05 12.52
CA LYS A 393 13.54 -30.20 11.10
C LYS A 393 12.21 -29.52 10.85
N VAL A 394 12.28 -28.23 10.64
CA VAL A 394 11.10 -27.41 10.41
C VAL A 394 10.50 -27.72 9.04
N THR A 395 9.18 -27.93 9.00
CA THR A 395 8.39 -28.02 7.76
C THR A 395 7.14 -27.16 7.91
N GLY A 396 6.72 -26.48 6.84
CA GLY A 396 5.56 -25.59 6.83
C GLY A 396 5.92 -24.09 6.84
N ASP A 397 4.91 -23.25 6.60
CA ASP A 397 5.05 -21.80 6.45
C ASP A 397 5.46 -21.11 7.78
N LYS A 398 6.42 -20.19 7.71
CA LYS A 398 6.90 -19.35 8.84
C LYS A 398 5.76 -18.62 9.55
N ALA A 399 4.80 -18.06 8.80
CA ALA A 399 3.67 -17.37 9.39
C ALA A 399 2.76 -18.32 10.20
N LEU A 400 2.54 -19.54 9.69
CA LEU A 400 1.77 -20.56 10.42
C LEU A 400 2.49 -21.00 11.70
N ARG A 401 3.82 -21.08 11.67
CA ARG A 401 4.65 -21.44 12.84
C ARG A 401 4.54 -20.41 13.96
N ALA A 402 4.63 -19.13 13.62
CA ALA A 402 4.57 -18.03 14.57
C ALA A 402 3.15 -17.79 15.14
N GLY A 403 2.10 -18.23 14.45
CA GLY A 403 0.71 -18.07 14.92
C GLY A 403 0.41 -18.67 16.29
N THR A 404 1.09 -19.76 16.67
CA THR A 404 0.93 -20.36 18.01
C THR A 404 1.54 -19.51 19.14
N MET A 405 2.67 -18.86 18.87
CA MET A 405 3.29 -17.90 19.78
C MET A 405 2.45 -16.62 19.90
N ALA A 406 1.91 -16.14 18.78
CA ALA A 406 1.01 -14.99 18.74
C ALA A 406 -0.23 -15.20 19.60
N ALA A 407 -0.87 -16.36 19.50
CA ALA A 407 -2.01 -16.73 20.34
C ALA A 407 -1.66 -16.76 21.84
N ALA A 408 -0.44 -17.17 22.20
CA ALA A 408 0.03 -17.15 23.58
C ALA A 408 0.25 -15.73 24.11
N MET A 409 0.76 -14.81 23.27
CA MET A 409 0.86 -13.38 23.60
C MET A 409 -0.51 -12.73 23.74
N GLU A 410 -1.44 -13.01 22.82
CA GLU A 410 -2.82 -12.51 22.85
C GLU A 410 -3.56 -12.97 24.12
N CYS A 411 -3.45 -14.24 24.48
CA CYS A 411 -4.02 -14.79 25.71
C CYS A 411 -3.32 -14.26 26.99
N GLY A 412 -2.20 -13.54 26.84
CA GLY A 412 -1.46 -12.99 27.96
C GLY A 412 -0.65 -14.01 28.75
N ASN A 413 -0.25 -15.12 28.12
CA ASN A 413 0.53 -16.21 28.71
C ASN A 413 2.01 -16.16 28.33
N LEU A 414 2.44 -15.15 27.55
CA LEU A 414 3.83 -14.94 27.17
C LEU A 414 4.26 -13.54 27.56
N TRP A 415 5.41 -13.47 28.25
CA TRP A 415 6.03 -12.22 28.71
C TRP A 415 7.44 -12.06 28.13
N ILE A 416 7.96 -10.85 28.25
CA ILE A 416 9.31 -10.48 27.82
C ILE A 416 10.08 -9.94 29.03
N ALA A 417 11.24 -10.52 29.33
CA ALA A 417 12.16 -9.99 30.34
C ALA A 417 12.79 -8.68 29.84
N ARG A 418 13.14 -7.77 30.76
CA ARG A 418 13.80 -6.52 30.37
C ARG A 418 15.27 -6.75 30.01
N GLY A 419 15.68 -6.21 28.88
CA GLY A 419 17.04 -6.24 28.35
C GLY A 419 17.23 -5.23 27.23
N ALA A 420 18.49 -4.92 26.89
CA ALA A 420 18.80 -3.96 25.82
C ALA A 420 18.22 -4.36 24.45
N TRP A 421 17.99 -5.66 24.25
CA TRP A 421 17.41 -6.26 23.04
C TRP A 421 15.90 -6.06 22.89
N ASN A 422 15.18 -5.55 23.90
CA ASN A 422 13.72 -5.43 23.84
C ASN A 422 13.23 -4.59 22.66
N ARG A 423 13.88 -3.45 22.40
CA ARG A 423 13.42 -2.53 21.35
C ARG A 423 13.44 -3.22 19.98
N GLU A 424 14.57 -3.80 19.62
CA GLU A 424 14.74 -4.49 18.34
C GLU A 424 13.80 -5.69 18.19
N LEU A 425 13.61 -6.49 19.25
CA LEU A 425 12.66 -7.60 19.21
C LEU A 425 11.22 -7.12 19.05
N VAL A 426 10.82 -6.07 19.78
CA VAL A 426 9.45 -5.55 19.73
C VAL A 426 9.16 -4.93 18.37
N ASP A 427 10.11 -4.18 17.81
CA ASP A 427 9.96 -3.60 16.48
C ASP A 427 9.79 -4.74 15.43
N GLU A 428 10.62 -5.80 15.49
CA GLU A 428 10.49 -6.96 14.58
C GLU A 428 9.17 -7.74 14.76
N LEU A 429 8.72 -7.97 16.00
CA LEU A 429 7.43 -8.62 16.28
C LEU A 429 6.25 -7.85 15.67
N LEU A 430 6.28 -6.52 15.74
CA LEU A 430 5.19 -5.68 15.20
C LEU A 430 5.20 -5.61 13.67
N GLU A 431 6.36 -5.86 13.04
CA GLU A 431 6.52 -5.86 11.58
C GLU A 431 6.30 -7.26 10.94
N PHE A 432 6.40 -8.34 11.71
CA PHE A 432 6.21 -9.72 11.23
C PHE A 432 4.77 -10.02 10.75
N PRO A 433 4.57 -10.77 9.65
CA PRO A 433 5.55 -11.57 8.89
C PRO A 433 6.20 -10.85 7.71
N LEU A 434 6.04 -9.53 7.59
CA LEU A 434 6.39 -8.77 6.38
C LEU A 434 7.53 -7.77 6.60
N GLY A 435 8.13 -7.76 7.79
CA GLY A 435 9.35 -7.02 8.09
C GLY A 435 10.54 -7.52 7.27
N SER A 436 11.57 -6.69 7.12
CA SER A 436 12.79 -7.07 6.40
C SER A 436 13.65 -8.09 7.14
N HIS A 437 13.31 -8.36 8.41
CA HIS A 437 13.94 -9.35 9.27
C HIS A 437 12.84 -10.19 9.91
N ASP A 438 13.05 -11.50 9.95
CA ASP A 438 12.19 -12.46 10.63
C ASP A 438 12.94 -13.41 11.58
N ASP A 439 14.27 -13.27 11.65
CA ASP A 439 15.18 -14.17 12.38
C ASP A 439 14.87 -14.25 13.89
N GLN A 440 14.51 -13.12 14.53
CA GLN A 440 14.18 -13.12 15.96
C GLN A 440 12.82 -13.77 16.21
N VAL A 441 11.84 -13.52 15.34
CA VAL A 441 10.51 -14.13 15.46
C VAL A 441 10.57 -15.62 15.19
N ASP A 442 11.37 -16.07 14.23
CA ASP A 442 11.58 -17.48 13.93
C ASP A 442 12.27 -18.20 15.10
N ALA A 443 13.34 -17.61 15.66
CA ALA A 443 14.00 -18.15 16.84
C ALA A 443 13.06 -18.24 18.05
N CYS A 444 12.27 -17.19 18.32
CA CYS A 444 11.30 -17.20 19.42
C CYS A 444 10.19 -18.24 19.20
N SER A 445 9.69 -18.37 17.97
CA SER A 445 8.65 -19.33 17.61
C SER A 445 9.13 -20.78 17.72
N GLY A 446 10.39 -21.05 17.36
CA GLY A 446 11.04 -22.34 17.56
C GLY A 446 11.18 -22.70 19.04
N ALA A 447 11.66 -21.76 19.86
CA ALA A 447 11.77 -21.95 21.31
C ALA A 447 10.41 -22.22 21.97
N PHE A 448 9.38 -21.47 21.57
CA PHE A 448 8.01 -21.65 22.05
C PHE A 448 7.49 -23.05 21.72
N ARG A 449 7.67 -23.52 20.49
CA ARG A 449 7.19 -24.84 20.05
C ARG A 449 7.83 -25.99 20.82
N GLU A 450 9.14 -25.95 21.04
CA GLU A 450 9.85 -26.97 21.85
C GLU A 450 9.30 -27.04 23.27
N LEU A 451 8.99 -25.88 23.87
CA LEU A 451 8.46 -25.83 25.24
C LEU A 451 6.98 -26.23 25.31
N ALA A 452 6.17 -25.83 24.33
CA ALA A 452 4.73 -26.11 24.28
C ALA A 452 4.41 -27.56 23.85
N GLY A 453 5.17 -28.12 22.90
CA GLY A 453 4.95 -29.47 22.35
C GLY A 453 5.16 -30.60 23.36
N ASN A 454 5.84 -30.32 24.47
CA ASN A 454 6.15 -31.30 25.50
C ASN A 454 5.04 -31.47 26.57
N GLN A 455 3.87 -30.83 26.40
CA GLN A 455 2.72 -30.99 27.31
C GLN A 455 1.87 -32.24 27.05
N SER A 456 2.03 -32.89 25.89
CA SER A 456 1.20 -34.04 25.46
C SER A 456 1.48 -35.37 26.19
N SER A 457 2.37 -35.39 27.18
CA SER A 457 2.83 -36.62 27.86
C SER A 457 2.31 -36.78 29.29
N THR A 458 1.27 -36.06 29.70
CA THR A 458 0.68 -36.22 31.04
C THR A 458 -0.71 -36.83 30.93
N ASN A 459 -0.77 -38.14 31.21
CA ASN A 459 -1.97 -38.97 31.27
C ASN A 459 -3.14 -38.27 31.99
N PHE A 460 -4.21 -37.97 31.25
CA PHE A 460 -5.52 -37.83 31.85
C PHE A 460 -6.07 -39.23 32.13
N TYR A 461 -5.90 -39.70 33.36
CA TYR A 461 -6.79 -40.72 33.88
C TYR A 461 -8.14 -40.05 34.12
N VAL A 462 -9.14 -40.52 33.38
CA VAL A 462 -10.55 -40.18 33.59
C VAL A 462 -11.04 -40.95 34.82
N PHE A 463 -11.44 -40.23 35.86
CA PHE A 463 -12.55 -40.57 36.75
C PHE A 463 -13.27 -39.30 37.19
#